data_AF-A0A376DCS3-F1
#
_entry.id   AF-A0A376DCS3-F1
#
_cell.length_a   1.000
_cell.length_b   1.000
_cell.length_c   1.000
_cell.angle_alpha   90.00
_cell.angle_beta   90.00
_cell.angle_gamma   90.00
#
_symmetry.space_group_name_H-M   'P 1'
#
loop_
_entity.id
_entity.type
_entity.pdbx_description
1 polymer ?
#
loop_
_entity_poly.entity_id
_entity_poly.type
_entity_poly.pdbx_seq_one_letter_code
_entity_poly.pdbx_strand_id
1 'polypeptide(L)'
;MCLLAPENPYPIYALPPLVRNAIIETQKNTQAPLAMVATSALTVIPIACQNQIDVCRPGNLRGPVNLYSLILADSGERKTTVDKVFMKAFYLRDEALAEEYAKLVENYSTEKEIWEQKQKALESKFHKEIRAGKDYKATESELETHLNKSPVPPQIRRTIFNETTIEGMLKYYSDSNRSFALVSSEGGVIFDSRAMSKLGIINTLWDGGSLFIDRKSSPGINLKEPRLTMSAMIQPDVYHKGFCTRKKNL
;
A
#
# COMPACT_ATOMS: atom_id res chain seq x y z
N MET A 1 29.17 -0.45 -20.85
CA MET A 1 28.85 0.28 -22.09
C MET A 1 27.33 0.51 -22.08
N CYS A 2 26.91 1.75 -21.82
CA CYS A 2 25.49 2.10 -21.70
C CYS A 2 24.86 2.06 -23.10
N LEU A 3 23.84 1.23 -23.31
CA LEU A 3 23.19 0.99 -24.61
C LEU A 3 22.11 2.04 -24.96
N LEU A 4 22.21 3.26 -24.46
CA LEU A 4 21.29 4.34 -24.81
C LEU A 4 22.10 5.52 -25.36
N ALA A 5 21.91 5.81 -26.65
CA ALA A 5 22.52 6.96 -27.30
C ALA A 5 22.10 8.26 -26.59
N PRO A 6 22.99 9.27 -26.46
CA PRO A 6 22.69 10.56 -25.82
C PRO A 6 21.65 11.44 -26.57
N GLU A 7 21.07 10.98 -27.68
CA GLU A 7 20.53 11.88 -28.71
C GLU A 7 19.05 12.24 -28.60
N ASN A 8 18.28 11.66 -27.67
CA ASN A 8 16.90 12.08 -27.44
C ASN A 8 16.72 12.61 -26.00
N PRO A 9 16.72 13.94 -25.80
CA PRO A 9 16.43 14.51 -24.48
C PRO A 9 15.03 14.11 -24.02
N TYR A 10 14.83 14.00 -22.71
CA TYR A 10 13.52 13.67 -22.13
C TYR A 10 12.46 14.67 -22.65
N PRO A 11 11.29 14.21 -23.14
CA PRO A 11 10.31 15.06 -23.84
C PRO A 11 9.49 15.92 -22.87
N ILE A 12 10.14 16.81 -22.13
CA ILE A 12 9.55 17.63 -21.07
C ILE A 12 8.41 18.52 -21.58
N TYR A 13 8.44 18.92 -22.85
CA TYR A 13 7.42 19.76 -23.48
C TYR A 13 6.12 19.02 -23.80
N ALA A 14 6.13 17.68 -23.80
CA ALA A 14 4.92 16.87 -23.94
C ALA A 14 4.05 16.86 -22.67
N LEU A 15 4.61 17.26 -21.52
CA LEU A 15 3.88 17.31 -20.26
C LEU A 15 3.01 18.58 -20.14
N PRO A 16 1.85 18.50 -19.46
CA PRO A 16 1.01 19.67 -19.19
C PRO A 16 1.79 20.78 -18.48
N PRO A 17 1.53 22.07 -18.77
CA PRO A 17 2.33 23.18 -18.25
C PRO A 17 2.52 23.18 -16.74
N LEU A 18 1.49 22.82 -15.97
CA LEU A 18 1.56 22.76 -14.50
C LEU A 18 2.62 21.77 -14.02
N VAL A 19 2.52 20.52 -14.49
CA VAL A 19 3.46 19.43 -14.12
C VAL A 19 4.85 19.72 -14.69
N ARG A 20 4.92 20.19 -15.94
CA ARG A 20 6.16 20.55 -16.63
C ARG A 20 6.96 21.59 -15.86
N ASN A 21 6.32 22.68 -15.44
CA ASN A 21 7.02 23.77 -14.75
C ASN A 21 7.51 23.32 -13.37
N ALA A 22 6.73 22.50 -12.65
CA ALA A 22 7.17 21.91 -11.38
C ALA A 22 8.39 21.00 -11.55
N ILE A 23 8.44 20.20 -12.62
CA ILE A 23 9.59 19.35 -12.95
C ILE A 23 10.82 20.20 -13.27
N ILE A 24 10.68 21.22 -14.12
CA ILE A 24 11.80 22.10 -14.49
C ILE A 24 12.38 22.80 -13.26
N GLU A 25 11.51 23.33 -12.40
CA GLU A 25 11.94 24.00 -11.16
C GLU A 25 12.64 23.01 -10.21
N THR A 26 12.08 21.82 -10.02
CA THR A 26 12.68 20.79 -9.18
C THR A 26 14.03 20.32 -9.74
N GLN A 27 14.14 20.17 -11.06
CA GLN A 27 15.38 19.81 -11.73
C GLN A 27 16.45 20.90 -11.55
N LYS A 28 16.09 22.18 -11.69
CA LYS A 28 17.00 23.31 -11.41
C LYS A 28 17.47 23.34 -9.97
N ASN A 29 16.59 23.06 -9.01
CA ASN A 29 16.94 23.12 -7.59
C ASN A 29 17.76 21.91 -7.12
N THR A 30 17.47 20.72 -7.65
CA THR A 30 18.12 19.47 -7.21
C THR A 30 19.33 19.09 -8.07
N GLN A 31 19.42 19.62 -9.29
CA GLN A 31 20.40 19.23 -10.32
C GLN A 31 20.34 17.73 -10.68
N ALA A 32 19.23 17.05 -10.34
CA ALA A 32 19.04 15.63 -10.65
C ALA A 32 18.74 15.43 -12.15
N PRO A 33 18.97 14.22 -12.70
CA PRO A 33 18.62 13.90 -14.07
C PRO A 33 17.13 14.17 -14.38
N LEU A 34 16.86 14.91 -15.47
CA LEU A 34 15.50 15.35 -15.82
C LEU A 34 14.48 14.21 -15.90
N ALA A 35 14.88 13.06 -16.45
CA ALA A 35 14.02 11.89 -16.54
C ALA A 35 13.63 11.32 -15.16
N MET A 36 14.53 11.39 -14.16
CA MET A 36 14.23 10.96 -12.79
C MET A 36 13.22 11.89 -12.14
N VAL A 37 13.43 13.21 -12.26
CA VAL A 37 12.51 14.23 -11.73
C VAL A 37 11.13 14.09 -12.36
N ALA A 38 11.07 13.93 -13.68
CA ALA A 38 9.82 13.76 -14.39
C ALA A 38 9.11 12.46 -14.02
N THR A 39 9.84 11.35 -13.88
CA THR A 39 9.24 10.06 -13.49
C THR A 39 8.70 10.11 -12.06
N SER A 40 9.43 10.71 -11.12
CA SER A 40 8.95 10.91 -9.74
C SER A 40 7.65 11.73 -9.70
N ALA A 41 7.59 12.83 -10.47
CA ALA A 41 6.37 13.62 -10.61
C ALA A 41 5.20 12.81 -11.22
N LEU A 42 5.48 12.00 -12.25
CA LEU A 42 4.48 11.13 -12.88
C LEU A 42 3.96 10.04 -11.94
N THR A 43 4.76 9.55 -10.99
CA THR A 43 4.30 8.60 -9.97
C THR A 43 3.30 9.24 -9.00
N VAL A 44 3.50 10.49 -8.60
CA VAL A 44 2.65 11.17 -7.60
C VAL A 44 1.22 11.40 -8.12
N ILE A 45 1.07 11.62 -9.43
CA ILE A 45 -0.24 11.86 -10.08
C ILE A 45 -1.23 10.70 -9.83
N PRO A 46 -0.95 9.45 -10.22
CA PRO A 46 -1.86 8.34 -9.98
C PRO A 46 -2.03 8.05 -8.49
N ILE A 47 -1.02 8.24 -7.63
CA ILE A 47 -1.22 8.11 -6.17
C ILE A 47 -2.36 9.03 -5.68
N ALA A 48 -2.47 10.23 -6.24
CA ALA A 48 -3.49 11.20 -5.85
C ALA A 48 -4.90 10.80 -6.30
N CYS A 49 -5.05 10.07 -7.41
CA CYS A 49 -6.35 9.88 -8.06
C CYS A 49 -6.76 8.43 -8.36
N GLN A 50 -5.87 7.45 -8.22
CA GLN A 50 -6.10 6.04 -8.58
C GLN A 50 -7.31 5.40 -7.88
N ASN A 51 -7.72 5.93 -6.72
CA ASN A 51 -8.89 5.44 -6.00
C ASN A 51 -10.22 6.01 -6.53
N GLN A 52 -10.18 6.95 -7.47
CA GLN A 52 -11.34 7.75 -7.89
C GLN A 52 -11.57 7.75 -9.39
N ILE A 53 -10.53 7.46 -10.18
CA ILE A 53 -10.60 7.59 -11.64
C ILE A 53 -10.16 6.34 -12.36
N ASP A 54 -10.92 6.01 -13.39
CA ASP A 54 -10.54 5.13 -14.48
C ASP A 54 -10.43 5.95 -15.76
N VAL A 55 -9.52 5.53 -16.65
CA VAL A 55 -9.36 6.15 -17.97
C VAL A 55 -10.01 5.28 -19.05
N CYS A 56 -10.68 5.92 -20.00
CA CYS A 56 -11.21 5.27 -21.18
C CYS A 56 -10.25 5.48 -22.35
N ARG A 57 -9.78 4.39 -22.95
CA ARG A 57 -8.88 4.37 -24.10
C ARG A 57 -9.66 3.99 -25.37
N PRO A 58 -9.11 4.25 -26.58
CA PRO A 58 -9.73 3.82 -27.83
C PRO A 58 -10.18 2.36 -27.79
N GLY A 59 -11.35 2.06 -28.34
CA GLY A 59 -11.98 0.73 -28.25
C GLY A 59 -12.77 0.49 -26.96
N ASN A 60 -13.14 1.55 -26.21
CA ASN A 60 -13.88 1.47 -24.93
C ASN A 60 -13.14 0.64 -23.86
N LEU A 61 -11.81 0.62 -23.93
CA LEU A 61 -10.95 -0.06 -22.97
C LEU A 61 -10.81 0.81 -21.72
N ARG A 62 -11.52 0.43 -20.66
CA ARG A 62 -11.47 1.09 -19.35
C ARG A 62 -10.44 0.43 -18.45
N GLY A 63 -9.80 1.21 -17.58
CA GLY A 63 -8.87 0.67 -16.59
C GLY A 63 -8.29 1.76 -15.67
N PRO A 64 -7.59 1.33 -14.61
CA PRO A 64 -6.97 2.23 -13.64
C PRO A 64 -5.95 3.17 -14.27
N VAL A 65 -5.64 4.22 -13.53
CA VAL A 65 -4.48 5.10 -13.77
C VAL A 65 -3.20 4.64 -13.06
N ASN A 66 -3.23 3.48 -12.41
CA ASN A 66 -2.09 2.87 -11.71
C ASN A 66 -0.80 2.92 -12.54
N LEU A 67 0.32 3.27 -11.91
CA LEU A 67 1.62 3.35 -12.57
C LEU A 67 2.68 2.54 -11.82
N TYR A 68 3.41 1.69 -12.53
CA TYR A 68 4.64 1.08 -12.02
C TYR A 68 5.84 1.73 -12.67
N SER A 69 6.64 2.45 -11.89
CA SER A 69 7.85 3.13 -12.33
C SER A 69 9.10 2.50 -11.73
N LEU A 70 10.11 2.31 -12.58
CA LEU A 70 11.45 1.86 -12.20
C LEU A 70 12.47 2.87 -12.71
N ILE A 71 13.30 3.40 -11.82
CA ILE A 71 14.38 4.32 -12.15
C ILE A 71 15.70 3.67 -11.78
N LEU A 72 16.60 3.53 -12.75
CA LEU A 72 17.98 3.13 -12.49
C LEU A 72 18.80 4.39 -12.19
N ALA A 73 19.37 4.48 -10.98
CA ALA A 73 20.18 5.62 -10.59
C ALA A 73 21.23 5.27 -9.54
N ASP A 74 22.45 5.76 -9.74
CA ASP A 74 23.59 5.53 -8.87
C ASP A 74 23.44 6.19 -7.50
N SER A 75 24.29 5.79 -6.56
CA SER A 75 24.36 6.47 -5.27
C SER A 75 24.73 7.94 -5.45
N GLY A 76 24.11 8.83 -4.67
CA GLY A 76 24.37 10.28 -4.76
C GLY A 76 23.53 11.04 -5.79
N GLU A 77 22.82 10.36 -6.71
CA GLU A 77 21.98 10.94 -7.78
C GLU A 77 20.68 11.64 -7.30
N ARG A 78 20.63 12.07 -6.04
CA ARG A 78 19.53 12.84 -5.45
C ARG A 78 18.15 12.16 -5.50
N LYS A 79 18.09 10.84 -5.71
CA LYS A 79 16.89 9.99 -5.68
C LYS A 79 15.88 10.38 -4.59
N THR A 80 16.30 10.25 -3.33
CA THR A 80 15.46 10.55 -2.16
C THR A 80 15.08 12.02 -2.06
N THR A 81 15.95 12.93 -2.50
CA THR A 81 15.66 14.37 -2.49
C THR A 81 14.53 14.70 -3.46
N VAL A 82 14.58 14.17 -4.68
CA VAL A 82 13.55 14.36 -5.71
C VAL A 82 12.21 13.78 -5.26
N ASP A 83 12.21 12.53 -4.77
CA ASP A 83 10.97 11.90 -4.28
C ASP A 83 10.33 12.70 -3.13
N LYS A 84 11.14 13.20 -2.19
CA LYS A 84 10.63 14.03 -1.09
C LYS A 84 9.94 15.31 -1.55
N VAL A 85 10.37 15.92 -2.66
CA VAL A 85 9.74 17.14 -3.18
C VAL A 85 8.29 16.87 -3.57
N PHE A 86 8.05 15.84 -4.39
CA PHE A 86 6.70 15.55 -4.89
C PHE A 86 5.84 14.79 -3.88
N MET A 87 6.44 13.95 -3.02
CA MET A 87 5.72 13.13 -2.05
C MET A 87 5.39 13.85 -0.73
N LYS A 88 5.92 15.06 -0.51
CA LYS A 88 5.80 15.80 0.76
C LYS A 88 4.37 15.84 1.31
N ALA A 89 3.40 16.14 0.46
CA ALA A 89 1.99 16.24 0.87
C ALA A 89 1.42 14.89 1.36
N PHE A 90 1.81 13.78 0.71
CA PHE A 90 1.40 12.44 1.16
C PHE A 90 2.04 12.05 2.48
N TYR A 91 3.33 12.38 2.68
CA TYR A 91 4.00 12.09 3.94
C TYR A 91 3.38 12.86 5.12
N LEU A 92 3.12 14.16 4.96
CA LEU A 92 2.46 14.95 6.00
C LEU A 92 1.05 14.43 6.32
N ARG A 93 0.31 14.02 5.29
CA ARG A 93 -1.03 13.42 5.48
C ARG A 93 -0.94 12.09 6.22
N ASP A 94 -0.05 11.21 5.81
CA ASP A 94 0.10 9.89 6.42
C ASP A 94 0.65 9.97 7.86
N GLU A 95 1.47 10.97 8.17
CA GLU A 95 1.93 11.30 9.53
C GLU A 95 0.76 11.71 10.43
N ALA A 96 -0.07 12.66 9.99
CA ALA A 96 -1.27 13.07 10.74
C ALA A 96 -2.25 11.91 10.97
N LEU A 97 -2.41 11.03 9.97
CA LEU A 97 -3.25 9.84 10.09
C LEU A 97 -2.64 8.78 11.02
N ALA A 98 -1.32 8.69 11.10
CA ALA A 98 -0.65 7.80 12.04
C ALA A 98 -0.86 8.25 13.49
N GLU A 99 -0.83 9.56 13.75
CA GLU A 99 -1.14 10.13 15.07
C GLU A 99 -2.60 9.89 15.48
N GLU A 100 -3.55 10.09 14.55
CA GLU A 100 -4.96 9.77 14.78
C GLU A 100 -5.15 8.27 15.06
N TYR A 101 -4.51 7.42 14.25
CA TYR A 101 -4.58 5.97 14.40
C TYR A 101 -4.02 5.51 15.76
N ALA A 102 -2.91 6.10 16.23
CA ALA A 102 -2.34 5.76 17.54
C ALA A 102 -3.34 5.98 18.69
N LYS A 103 -4.08 7.10 18.66
CA LYS A 103 -5.13 7.40 19.64
C LYS A 103 -6.28 6.41 19.56
N LEU A 104 -6.70 6.04 18.34
CA LEU A 104 -7.75 5.05 18.14
C LEU A 104 -7.34 3.66 18.65
N VAL A 105 -6.06 3.28 18.48
CA VAL A 105 -5.52 2.01 18.99
C VAL A 105 -5.51 1.99 20.51
N GLU A 106 -5.12 3.10 21.15
CA GLU A 106 -5.15 3.22 22.61
C GLU A 106 -6.58 3.03 23.15
N ASN A 107 -7.55 3.80 22.63
CA ASN A 107 -8.96 3.68 23.01
C ASN A 107 -9.50 2.26 22.79
N TYR A 108 -9.23 1.68 21.61
CA TYR A 108 -9.62 0.31 21.29
C TYR A 108 -9.01 -0.70 22.26
N SER A 109 -7.74 -0.54 22.66
CA SER A 109 -7.08 -1.46 23.57
C SER A 109 -7.74 -1.47 24.95
N THR A 110 -8.09 -0.29 25.47
CA THR A 110 -8.81 -0.13 26.73
C THR A 110 -10.23 -0.71 26.65
N GLU A 111 -10.98 -0.38 25.59
CA GLU A 111 -12.33 -0.91 25.38
C GLU A 111 -12.32 -2.43 25.26
N LYS A 112 -11.35 -2.98 24.52
CA LYS A 112 -11.17 -4.42 24.35
C LYS A 112 -10.85 -5.12 25.66
N GLU A 113 -9.96 -4.57 26.47
CA GLU A 113 -9.63 -5.15 27.78
C GLU A 113 -10.86 -5.20 28.69
N ILE A 114 -11.61 -4.09 28.80
CA ILE A 114 -12.86 -4.04 29.58
C ILE A 114 -13.87 -5.06 29.04
N TRP A 115 -14.00 -5.16 27.72
CA TRP A 115 -14.90 -6.09 27.07
C TRP A 115 -14.51 -7.55 27.35
N GLU A 116 -13.22 -7.91 27.28
CA GLU A 116 -12.72 -9.26 27.57
C GLU A 116 -12.92 -9.64 29.04
N GLN A 117 -12.75 -8.71 29.98
CA GLN A 117 -13.01 -8.97 31.41
C GLN A 117 -14.50 -9.25 31.67
N LYS A 118 -15.39 -8.48 31.05
CA LYS A 118 -16.85 -8.72 31.12
C LYS A 118 -17.21 -10.06 30.49
N GLN A 119 -16.61 -10.39 29.34
CA GLN A 119 -16.81 -11.69 28.69
C GLN A 119 -16.44 -12.83 29.63
N LYS A 120 -15.24 -12.81 30.23
CA LYS A 120 -14.79 -13.85 31.17
C LYS A 120 -15.71 -13.99 32.39
N ALA A 121 -16.22 -12.87 32.92
CA ALA A 121 -17.15 -12.88 34.04
C ALA A 121 -18.49 -13.54 33.67
N LEU A 122 -19.05 -13.19 32.50
CA LEU A 122 -20.29 -13.78 31.98
C LEU A 122 -20.12 -15.26 31.65
N GLU A 123 -19.02 -15.66 31.00
CA GLU A 123 -18.69 -17.07 30.73
C GLU A 123 -18.58 -17.89 32.03
N SER A 124 -17.91 -17.34 33.06
CA SER A 124 -17.79 -17.99 34.37
C SER A 124 -19.15 -18.16 35.06
N LYS A 125 -20.01 -17.14 34.99
CA LYS A 125 -21.38 -17.20 35.51
C LYS A 125 -22.22 -18.24 34.77
N PHE A 126 -22.17 -18.22 33.44
CA PHE A 126 -22.88 -19.16 32.56
C PHE A 126 -22.47 -20.61 32.86
N HIS A 127 -21.17 -20.90 32.95
CA HIS A 127 -20.68 -22.24 33.30
C HIS A 127 -21.13 -22.70 34.70
N LYS A 128 -21.20 -21.80 35.69
CA LYS A 128 -21.68 -22.13 37.04
C LYS A 128 -23.18 -22.47 37.04
N GLU A 129 -24.00 -21.71 36.32
CA GLU A 129 -25.45 -21.94 36.24
C GLU A 129 -25.77 -23.26 35.54
N ILE A 130 -25.07 -23.59 34.45
CA ILE A 130 -25.18 -24.89 33.77
C ILE A 130 -24.84 -26.04 34.73
N ARG A 131 -23.70 -25.98 35.43
CA ARG A 131 -23.28 -27.05 36.36
C ARG A 131 -24.23 -27.21 37.54
N ALA A 132 -24.85 -26.12 37.99
CA ALA A 132 -25.80 -26.14 39.09
C ALA A 132 -27.23 -26.52 38.66
N GLY A 133 -27.48 -26.77 37.35
CA GLY A 133 -28.81 -27.06 36.82
C GLY A 133 -29.82 -25.91 37.00
N LYS A 134 -29.34 -24.66 37.10
CA LYS A 134 -30.18 -23.47 37.24
C LYS A 134 -30.62 -22.97 35.86
N ASP A 135 -31.70 -22.17 35.83
CA ASP A 135 -32.06 -21.44 34.62
C ASP A 135 -30.94 -20.46 34.25
N TYR A 136 -30.40 -20.62 33.04
CA TYR A 136 -29.26 -19.86 32.51
C TYR A 136 -29.64 -18.94 31.35
N LYS A 137 -30.92 -18.92 30.92
CA LYS A 137 -31.37 -18.18 29.73
C LYS A 137 -31.08 -16.68 29.81
N ALA A 138 -31.19 -16.10 31.00
CA ALA A 138 -30.88 -14.70 31.21
C ALA A 138 -29.39 -14.40 30.99
N THR A 139 -28.51 -15.25 31.53
CA THR A 139 -27.04 -15.11 31.37
C THR A 139 -26.60 -15.41 29.94
N GLU A 140 -27.25 -16.37 29.27
CA GLU A 140 -27.04 -16.67 27.85
C GLU A 140 -27.35 -15.45 26.98
N SER A 141 -28.53 -14.84 27.14
CA SER A 141 -28.93 -13.64 26.38
C SER A 141 -28.02 -12.44 26.65
N GLU A 142 -27.56 -12.27 27.90
CA GLU A 142 -26.58 -11.25 28.27
C GLU A 142 -25.22 -11.49 27.60
N LEU A 143 -24.75 -12.74 27.57
CA LEU A 143 -23.51 -13.14 26.91
C LEU A 143 -23.60 -12.93 25.39
N GLU A 144 -24.69 -13.34 24.74
CA GLU A 144 -24.92 -13.08 23.31
C GLU A 144 -24.90 -11.58 23.00
N THR A 145 -25.60 -10.78 23.81
CA THR A 145 -25.62 -9.32 23.65
C THR A 145 -24.23 -8.71 23.82
N HIS A 146 -23.44 -9.22 24.76
CA HIS A 146 -22.06 -8.77 24.99
C HIS A 146 -21.14 -9.16 23.83
N LEU A 147 -21.24 -10.41 23.34
CA LEU A 147 -20.44 -10.90 22.21
C LEU A 147 -20.71 -10.10 20.92
N ASN A 148 -21.96 -9.70 20.70
CA ASN A 148 -22.36 -8.85 19.57
C ASN A 148 -21.86 -7.40 19.67
N LYS A 149 -21.35 -6.97 20.83
CA LYS A 149 -20.81 -5.63 21.08
C LYS A 149 -19.28 -5.62 21.17
N SER A 150 -18.61 -6.57 20.53
CA SER A 150 -17.15 -6.61 20.47
C SER A 150 -16.58 -5.32 19.86
N PRO A 151 -15.60 -4.66 20.50
CA PRO A 151 -14.96 -3.48 19.94
C PRO A 151 -14.37 -3.78 18.55
N VAL A 152 -14.51 -2.83 17.63
CA VAL A 152 -14.00 -2.97 16.26
C VAL A 152 -12.57 -2.43 16.22
N PRO A 153 -11.58 -3.22 15.73
CA PRO A 153 -10.21 -2.74 15.63
C PRO A 153 -10.12 -1.54 14.68
N PRO A 154 -9.36 -0.50 15.04
CA PRO A 154 -9.19 0.65 14.17
C PRO A 154 -8.45 0.26 12.89
N GLN A 155 -8.73 0.99 11.82
CA GLN A 155 -8.15 0.73 10.50
C GLN A 155 -7.08 1.76 10.17
N ILE A 156 -5.89 1.29 9.80
CA ILE A 156 -4.83 2.16 9.28
C ILE A 156 -5.27 2.79 7.95
N ARG A 157 -5.05 4.10 7.77
CA ARG A 157 -5.48 4.87 6.57
C ARG A 157 -4.33 5.45 5.75
N ARG A 158 -3.19 4.78 5.76
CA ARG A 158 -1.95 5.20 5.11
C ARG A 158 -1.99 5.05 3.58
N THR A 159 -1.42 5.99 2.85
CA THR A 159 -1.34 5.94 1.38
C THR A 159 -0.02 5.36 0.91
N ILE A 160 1.09 5.70 1.58
CA ILE A 160 2.45 5.39 1.14
C ILE A 160 3.04 4.28 2.00
N PHE A 161 3.52 3.24 1.34
CA PHE A 161 4.26 2.14 1.94
C PHE A 161 5.68 2.17 1.37
N ASN A 162 6.69 2.03 2.21
CA ASN A 162 8.07 1.89 1.74
C ASN A 162 8.47 0.41 1.58
N GLU A 163 7.90 -0.45 2.42
CA GLU A 163 8.11 -1.90 2.40
C GLU A 163 6.85 -2.60 2.92
N THR A 164 6.52 -3.75 2.35
CA THR A 164 5.43 -4.64 2.79
C THR A 164 5.58 -6.02 2.14
N THR A 165 4.87 -7.03 2.66
CA THR A 165 4.74 -8.36 2.02
C THR A 165 3.44 -8.44 1.23
N ILE A 166 3.30 -9.44 0.33
CA ILE A 166 2.00 -9.70 -0.32
C ILE A 166 0.90 -9.87 0.73
N GLU A 167 1.17 -10.64 1.79
CA GLU A 167 0.19 -10.90 2.83
C GLU A 167 -0.23 -9.62 3.55
N GLY A 168 0.73 -8.70 3.79
CA GLY A 168 0.45 -7.37 4.34
C GLY A 168 -0.37 -6.50 3.41
N MET A 169 -0.07 -6.51 2.11
CA MET A 169 -0.84 -5.79 1.08
C MET A 169 -2.28 -6.29 1.00
N LEU A 170 -2.46 -7.61 0.91
CA LEU A 170 -3.79 -8.22 0.82
C LEU A 170 -4.63 -7.94 2.06
N LYS A 171 -4.02 -7.99 3.25
CA LYS A 171 -4.68 -7.61 4.50
C LYS A 171 -5.10 -6.14 4.50
N TYR A 172 -4.21 -5.24 4.05
CA TYR A 172 -4.53 -3.82 3.98
C TYR A 172 -5.71 -3.53 3.04
N TYR A 173 -5.78 -4.23 1.90
CA TYR A 173 -6.92 -4.15 1.00
C TYR A 173 -8.21 -4.71 1.63
N SER A 174 -8.15 -5.89 2.27
CA SER A 174 -9.34 -6.52 2.87
C SER A 174 -9.96 -5.66 3.96
N ASP A 175 -9.13 -4.95 4.71
CA ASP A 175 -9.59 -4.16 5.85
C ASP A 175 -10.23 -2.83 5.40
N SER A 176 -10.03 -2.39 4.15
CA SER A 176 -10.34 -1.00 3.81
C SER A 176 -10.88 -0.71 2.39
N ASN A 177 -10.79 -1.65 1.44
CA ASN A 177 -11.11 -1.42 0.02
C ASN A 177 -10.42 -0.17 -0.56
N ARG A 178 -9.20 0.14 -0.08
CA ARG A 178 -8.46 1.36 -0.43
C ARG A 178 -7.34 1.09 -1.43
N SER A 179 -7.03 2.10 -2.24
CA SER A 179 -5.77 2.18 -2.98
C SER A 179 -4.59 2.56 -2.08
N PHE A 180 -3.39 2.13 -2.44
CA PHE A 180 -2.15 2.65 -1.84
C PHE A 180 -1.00 2.64 -2.85
N ALA A 181 0.16 3.13 -2.43
CA ALA A 181 1.36 3.18 -3.22
C ALA A 181 2.55 2.54 -2.49
N LEU A 182 3.39 1.82 -3.24
CA LEU A 182 4.66 1.31 -2.75
C LEU A 182 5.79 2.15 -3.35
N VAL A 183 6.45 2.97 -2.53
CA VAL A 183 7.46 3.94 -2.97
C VAL A 183 8.77 3.72 -2.23
N SER A 184 9.85 3.46 -2.96
CA SER A 184 11.18 3.29 -2.39
C SER A 184 12.27 3.91 -3.25
N SER A 185 13.07 4.78 -2.63
CA SER A 185 14.34 5.28 -3.21
C SER A 185 15.50 4.28 -3.09
N GLU A 186 15.26 3.15 -2.42
CA GLU A 186 16.12 1.97 -2.31
C GLU A 186 15.34 0.76 -2.83
N GLY A 187 15.09 0.76 -4.13
CA GLY A 187 14.20 -0.18 -4.80
C GLY A 187 14.54 -1.64 -4.55
N GLY A 188 15.81 -1.96 -4.25
CA GLY A 188 16.23 -3.28 -3.80
C GLY A 188 15.33 -3.85 -2.71
N VAL A 189 14.83 -3.04 -1.78
CA VAL A 189 13.91 -3.48 -0.72
C VAL A 189 12.58 -3.98 -1.28
N ILE A 190 11.94 -3.24 -2.20
CA ILE A 190 10.69 -3.67 -2.86
C ILE A 190 10.90 -4.99 -3.58
N PHE A 191 12.06 -5.12 -4.21
CA PHE A 191 12.41 -6.15 -5.16
C PHE A 191 12.95 -7.44 -4.51
N ASP A 192 13.66 -7.33 -3.40
CA ASP A 192 14.11 -8.43 -2.55
C ASP A 192 13.03 -8.86 -1.55
N SER A 193 12.04 -8.01 -1.30
CA SER A 193 10.89 -8.40 -0.48
C SER A 193 10.14 -9.57 -1.10
N ARG A 194 9.51 -10.37 -0.24
CA ARG A 194 8.57 -11.42 -0.68
C ARG A 194 7.37 -10.84 -1.46
N ALA A 195 7.17 -9.52 -1.50
CA ALA A 195 6.15 -8.89 -2.33
C ALA A 195 6.30 -9.28 -3.81
N MET A 196 7.53 -9.34 -4.33
CA MET A 196 7.76 -9.68 -5.74
C MET A 196 7.77 -11.18 -6.03
N SER A 197 7.54 -12.04 -5.03
CA SER A 197 7.47 -13.50 -5.22
C SER A 197 6.20 -13.96 -5.97
N LYS A 198 5.14 -13.13 -5.97
CA LYS A 198 3.84 -13.45 -6.61
C LYS A 198 3.48 -12.39 -7.65
N LEU A 199 4.27 -12.32 -8.74
CA LEU A 199 4.07 -11.35 -9.82
C LEU A 199 2.65 -11.35 -10.42
N GLY A 200 1.99 -12.51 -10.46
CA GLY A 200 0.59 -12.59 -10.91
C GLY A 200 -0.34 -11.69 -10.09
N ILE A 201 -0.18 -11.68 -8.75
CA ILE A 201 -0.95 -10.79 -7.87
C ILE A 201 -0.58 -9.33 -8.16
N ILE A 202 0.71 -9.00 -8.23
CA ILE A 202 1.17 -7.62 -8.48
C ILE A 202 0.65 -7.09 -9.82
N ASN A 203 0.59 -7.92 -10.87
CA ASN A 203 0.01 -7.53 -12.16
C ASN A 203 -1.49 -7.27 -12.06
N THR A 204 -2.23 -8.09 -11.30
CA THR A 204 -3.66 -7.87 -11.07
C THR A 204 -3.94 -6.61 -10.23
N LEU A 205 -3.06 -6.28 -9.28
CA LEU A 205 -3.14 -5.01 -8.55
C LEU A 205 -2.86 -3.79 -9.45
N TRP A 206 -2.13 -3.99 -10.55
CA TRP A 206 -1.85 -2.95 -11.53
C TRP A 206 -3.02 -2.73 -12.48
N ASP A 207 -3.58 -3.80 -13.05
CA ASP A 207 -4.67 -3.72 -14.03
C ASP A 207 -6.05 -3.51 -13.40
N GLY A 208 -6.17 -3.68 -12.08
CA GLY A 208 -7.42 -3.52 -11.34
C GLY A 208 -8.34 -4.72 -11.44
N GLY A 209 -7.84 -5.89 -11.84
CA GLY A 209 -8.61 -7.12 -11.85
C GLY A 209 -9.01 -7.60 -10.44
N SER A 210 -10.11 -8.33 -10.34
CA SER A 210 -10.54 -8.91 -9.07
C SER A 210 -9.65 -10.09 -8.66
N LEU A 211 -9.34 -10.19 -7.37
CA LEU A 211 -8.59 -11.30 -6.78
C LEU A 211 -9.45 -12.06 -5.78
N PHE A 212 -9.53 -13.37 -5.96
CA PHE A 212 -10.18 -14.29 -5.03
C PHE A 212 -9.12 -15.24 -4.49
N ILE A 213 -8.82 -15.14 -3.20
CA ILE A 213 -7.76 -15.89 -2.55
C ILE A 213 -8.35 -16.69 -1.39
N ASP A 214 -8.50 -17.99 -1.59
CA ASP A 214 -8.90 -18.91 -0.53
C ASP A 214 -7.71 -19.25 0.39
N ARG A 215 -8.01 -19.43 1.67
CA ARG A 215 -7.02 -19.79 2.68
C ARG A 215 -7.57 -20.91 3.54
N LYS A 216 -6.72 -21.89 3.84
CA LYS A 216 -7.11 -23.06 4.66
C LYS A 216 -7.39 -22.69 6.12
N SER A 217 -6.68 -21.69 6.66
CA SER A 217 -6.67 -21.36 8.09
C SER A 217 -7.25 -19.97 8.42
N SER A 218 -7.78 -19.24 7.43
CA SER A 218 -8.36 -17.91 7.63
C SER A 218 -9.45 -17.66 6.58
N PRO A 219 -10.34 -16.68 6.81
CA PRO A 219 -11.32 -16.30 5.80
C PRO A 219 -10.63 -15.96 4.46
N GLY A 220 -11.28 -16.33 3.36
CA GLY A 220 -10.83 -15.96 2.02
C GLY A 220 -10.81 -14.44 1.84
N ILE A 221 -9.91 -13.97 0.98
CA ILE A 221 -9.80 -12.55 0.62
C ILE A 221 -10.41 -12.35 -0.75
N ASN A 222 -11.37 -11.43 -0.84
CA ASN A 222 -11.98 -10.98 -2.08
C ASN A 222 -11.64 -9.50 -2.29
N LEU A 223 -10.76 -9.22 -3.25
CA LEU A 223 -10.41 -7.85 -3.64
C LEU A 223 -11.10 -7.52 -4.96
N LYS A 224 -11.89 -6.45 -4.96
CA LYS A 224 -12.52 -5.91 -6.16
C LYS A 224 -11.82 -4.62 -6.54
N GLU A 225 -11.46 -4.50 -7.80
CA GLU A 225 -10.86 -3.29 -8.37
C GLU A 225 -9.68 -2.73 -7.54
N PRO A 226 -8.70 -3.56 -7.14
CA PRO A 226 -7.56 -3.09 -6.36
C PRO A 226 -6.74 -2.07 -7.15
N ARG A 227 -6.10 -1.13 -6.43
CA ARG A 227 -5.36 -0.02 -7.06
C ARG A 227 -4.00 0.15 -6.40
N LEU A 228 -2.95 -0.20 -7.13
CA LEU A 228 -1.57 -0.07 -6.69
C LEU A 228 -0.76 0.78 -7.67
N THR A 229 -0.09 1.79 -7.14
CA THR A 229 1.01 2.47 -7.82
C THR A 229 2.32 2.06 -7.16
N MET A 230 3.36 1.83 -7.96
CA MET A 230 4.69 1.49 -7.46
C MET A 230 5.72 2.46 -8.03
N SER A 231 6.64 2.92 -7.20
CA SER A 231 7.86 3.58 -7.64
C SER A 231 9.06 3.01 -6.93
N ALA A 232 10.00 2.51 -7.70
CA ALA A 232 11.26 2.00 -7.20
C ALA A 232 12.41 2.72 -7.91
N MET A 233 13.33 3.27 -7.13
CA MET A 233 14.61 3.73 -7.63
C MET A 233 15.70 2.77 -7.17
N ILE A 234 16.39 2.11 -8.08
CA ILE A 234 17.37 1.07 -7.78
C ILE A 234 18.73 1.43 -8.38
N GLN A 235 19.80 1.06 -7.68
CA GLN A 235 21.14 1.19 -8.25
C GLN A 235 21.31 0.19 -9.41
N PRO A 236 21.93 0.57 -10.53
CA PRO A 236 22.15 -0.32 -11.67
C PRO A 236 22.79 -1.66 -11.27
N ASP A 237 23.82 -1.64 -10.41
CA ASP A 237 24.50 -2.85 -9.95
C ASP A 237 23.59 -3.79 -9.15
N VAL A 238 22.75 -3.23 -8.27
CA VAL A 238 21.78 -4.00 -7.47
C VAL A 238 20.71 -4.61 -8.39
N TYR A 239 20.24 -3.84 -9.38
CA TYR A 239 19.33 -4.35 -10.40
C TYR A 239 19.96 -5.50 -11.20
N HIS A 240 21.18 -5.34 -11.70
CA HIS A 240 21.83 -6.37 -12.50
C HIS A 240 22.10 -7.65 -11.71
N LYS A 241 22.69 -7.54 -10.51
CA LYS A 241 23.00 -8.70 -9.64
C LYS A 241 21.73 -9.39 -9.12
N GLY A 242 20.73 -8.58 -8.73
CA GLY A 242 19.50 -9.07 -8.12
C GLY A 242 18.46 -9.59 -9.11
N PHE A 243 18.43 -9.08 -10.35
CA PHE A 243 17.36 -9.39 -11.31
C PHE A 243 17.85 -10.02 -12.60
N CYS A 244 18.86 -9.43 -13.25
CA CYS A 244 19.33 -9.93 -14.55
C CYS A 244 20.08 -11.26 -14.43
N THR A 245 20.79 -11.46 -13.32
CA THR A 245 21.60 -12.67 -13.10
C THR A 245 20.95 -13.71 -12.19
N ARG A 246 19.74 -13.47 -11.68
CA ARG A 246 18.98 -14.51 -10.98
C ARG A 246 18.67 -15.63 -11.97
N LYS A 247 19.45 -16.71 -11.91
CA LYS A 247 19.03 -17.99 -12.51
C LYS A 247 17.72 -18.36 -11.84
N LYS A 248 16.61 -18.22 -12.58
CA LYS A 248 15.40 -18.94 -12.22
C LYS A 248 15.77 -20.41 -12.33
N ASN A 249 15.95 -21.08 -11.21
CA ASN A 249 15.63 -22.50 -11.18
C ASN A 249 14.11 -22.55 -11.37
N LEU A 250 13.70 -22.58 -12.64
CA LEU A 250 12.35 -22.89 -13.07
C LEU A 250 12.02 -24.32 -12.65
#